data_AF-A0A8S2ITP0-F1
#
_entry.id   AF-A0A8S2ITP0-F1
#
_cell.length_a   1.000
_cell.length_b   1.000
_cell.length_c   1.000
_cell.angle_alpha   90.00
_cell.angle_beta   90.00
_cell.angle_gamma   90.00
#
_symmetry.space_group_name_H-M   'P 1'
#
loop_
_entity.id
_entity.type
_entity.pdbx_description
1 polymer ?
#
loop_
_entity_poly.entity_id
_entity_poly.type
_entity_poly.pdbx_seq_one_letter_code
_entity_poly.pdbx_strand_id
1 'polypeptide(L)'
;MYAAETIDRSWYIKNKYHDSYGNNHTEYQQINYYWNKTLSLRTSFGLPKYPTLSKIVKNILFISHGNSDVERGFSLPHRVPIKIDMIRAVQKSKSVYNQEQLSLKSLADREKKQSDKHEHTNEEMKKLIGRENQLLSTQKGLHDKQKKAQLLVGEGRQQLDNALKQADIIDAQTVNALIGAGDEQVKLISDELFKITDELLKIQNKRKNVLSHVQNKKQKMTTTANDRF
;
A
#
# COMPACT_ATOMS: atom_id res chain seq x y z
N MET A 1 7.17 -19.68 16.27
CA MET A 1 7.10 -20.41 17.55
C MET A 1 5.67 -20.86 17.76
N TYR A 2 5.36 -22.15 17.58
CA TYR A 2 4.07 -22.68 18.02
C TYR A 2 4.18 -22.93 19.52
N ALA A 3 3.48 -22.12 20.32
CA ALA A 3 3.36 -22.40 21.75
C ALA A 3 2.74 -23.79 21.89
N ALA A 4 3.35 -24.64 22.72
CA ALA A 4 2.77 -25.94 23.07
C ALA A 4 1.54 -25.69 23.94
N GLU A 5 0.40 -25.42 23.31
CA GLU A 5 -0.90 -25.33 23.98
C GLU A 5 -1.10 -26.65 24.74
N THR A 6 -1.16 -26.57 26.07
CA THR A 6 -1.29 -27.75 26.93
C THR A 6 -2.72 -28.26 26.80
N ILE A 7 -2.90 -29.38 26.13
CA ILE A 7 -4.21 -30.01 25.94
C ILE A 7 -4.71 -30.49 27.31
N ASP A 8 -5.90 -30.05 27.70
CA ASP A 8 -6.53 -30.46 28.94
C ASP A 8 -6.80 -31.99 28.94
N ARG A 9 -6.43 -32.64 30.04
CA ARG A 9 -6.60 -34.09 30.25
C ARG A 9 -8.06 -34.52 30.16
N SER A 10 -9.00 -33.61 30.43
CA SER A 10 -10.44 -33.84 30.27
C SER A 10 -10.87 -34.11 28.82
N TRP A 11 -10.02 -33.82 27.83
CA TRP A 11 -10.36 -34.00 26.41
C TRP A 11 -10.20 -35.45 25.94
N TYR A 12 -9.42 -36.25 26.65
CA TYR A 12 -9.11 -37.62 26.26
C TYR A 12 -9.26 -38.65 27.38
N ILE A 13 -9.39 -38.24 28.64
CA ILE A 13 -9.75 -39.13 29.76
C ILE A 13 -11.25 -38.99 30.05
N LYS A 14 -11.97 -40.11 29.99
CA LYS A 14 -13.40 -40.20 30.31
C LYS A 14 -13.60 -40.43 31.80
N ASN A 15 -13.02 -41.50 32.34
CA ASN A 15 -13.14 -41.88 33.74
C ASN A 15 -11.83 -42.51 34.25
N LYS A 16 -11.59 -42.40 35.55
CA LYS A 16 -10.60 -43.21 36.25
C LYS A 16 -11.31 -43.94 37.36
N TYR A 17 -11.16 -45.26 37.41
CA TYR A 17 -11.79 -46.07 38.44
C TYR A 17 -10.84 -47.19 38.87
N HIS A 18 -11.06 -47.67 40.09
CA HIS A 18 -10.37 -48.84 40.62
C HIS A 18 -11.22 -50.08 40.31
N ASP A 19 -10.60 -51.14 39.81
CA ASP A 19 -11.28 -52.43 39.75
C ASP A 19 -11.39 -53.04 41.14
N SER A 20 -12.19 -54.12 41.25
CA SER A 20 -12.39 -54.89 42.47
C SER A 20 -11.09 -55.50 43.04
N TYR A 21 -9.99 -55.45 42.28
CA TYR A 21 -8.67 -55.98 42.60
C TYR A 21 -7.66 -54.87 42.95
N GLY A 22 -8.09 -53.60 43.01
CA GLY A 22 -7.25 -52.46 43.36
C GLY A 22 -6.40 -51.89 42.23
N ASN A 23 -6.58 -52.33 40.97
CA ASN A 23 -5.84 -51.80 39.84
C ASN A 23 -6.48 -50.51 39.31
N ASN A 24 -5.61 -49.59 38.87
CA ASN A 24 -6.01 -48.31 38.30
C ASN A 24 -6.36 -48.46 36.82
N HIS A 25 -7.63 -48.32 36.47
CA HIS A 25 -8.07 -48.27 35.07
C HIS A 25 -8.38 -46.83 34.66
N THR A 26 -7.93 -46.45 33.47
CA THR A 26 -8.26 -45.17 32.84
C THR A 26 -9.06 -45.45 31.58
N GLU A 27 -10.32 -45.03 31.58
CA GLU A 27 -11.18 -45.06 30.40
C GLU A 27 -10.89 -43.81 29.56
N TYR A 28 -10.55 -44.00 28.29
CA TYR A 28 -10.27 -42.92 27.34
C TYR A 28 -11.52 -42.54 26.53
N GLN A 29 -11.59 -41.27 26.11
CA GLN A 29 -12.65 -40.79 25.21
C GLN A 29 -12.44 -41.31 23.78
N GLN A 30 -13.54 -41.46 23.04
CA GLN A 30 -13.46 -41.79 21.62
C GLN A 30 -12.73 -40.70 20.84
N ILE A 31 -11.93 -41.10 19.85
CA ILE A 31 -11.13 -40.18 19.02
C ILE A 31 -12.00 -39.10 18.32
N ASN A 32 -13.25 -39.45 18.00
CA ASN A 32 -14.24 -38.53 17.43
C ASN A 32 -14.55 -37.35 18.36
N TYR A 33 -14.62 -37.60 19.68
CA TYR A 33 -14.90 -36.55 20.66
C TYR A 33 -13.77 -35.53 20.73
N TYR A 34 -12.52 -36.01 20.75
CA TYR A 34 -11.32 -35.18 20.75
C TYR A 34 -11.24 -34.30 19.51
N TRP A 35 -11.43 -34.88 18.31
CA TRP A 35 -11.40 -34.11 17.08
C TRP A 35 -12.57 -33.14 16.96
N ASN A 36 -13.77 -33.52 17.41
CA ASN A 36 -14.91 -32.62 17.38
C ASN A 36 -14.66 -31.36 18.24
N LYS A 37 -14.09 -31.52 19.44
CA LYS A 37 -13.66 -30.40 20.29
C LYS A 37 -12.61 -29.53 19.60
N THR A 38 -11.60 -30.15 19.00
CA THR A 38 -10.50 -29.45 18.31
C THR A 38 -10.98 -28.65 17.10
N LEU A 39 -11.90 -29.23 16.32
CA LEU A 39 -12.48 -28.59 15.13
C LEU A 39 -13.54 -27.53 15.46
N SER A 40 -14.10 -27.59 16.66
CA SER A 40 -15.06 -26.58 17.16
C SER A 40 -14.38 -25.31 17.68
N LEU A 41 -13.05 -25.29 17.82
CA LEU A 41 -12.31 -24.10 18.21
C LEU A 41 -12.43 -23.00 17.15
N ARG A 42 -12.83 -21.81 17.59
CA ARG A 42 -12.92 -20.61 16.76
C ARG A 42 -11.90 -19.57 17.21
N THR A 43 -11.40 -18.80 16.25
CA THR A 43 -10.56 -17.63 16.48
C THR A 43 -11.45 -16.49 17.03
N SER A 44 -10.85 -15.46 17.64
CA SER A 44 -11.55 -14.26 18.15
C SER A 44 -12.51 -13.58 17.15
N PHE A 45 -12.29 -13.80 15.85
CA PHE A 45 -13.13 -13.30 14.75
C PHE A 45 -14.26 -14.25 14.34
N GLY A 46 -14.52 -15.32 15.10
CA GLY A 46 -15.60 -16.29 14.84
C GLY A 46 -15.32 -17.32 13.74
N LEU A 47 -14.18 -17.24 13.07
CA LEU A 47 -13.73 -18.19 12.04
C LEU A 47 -13.14 -19.47 12.66
N PRO A 48 -13.24 -20.64 12.00
CA PRO A 48 -12.62 -21.88 12.49
C PRO A 48 -11.11 -21.72 12.64
N LYS A 49 -10.56 -22.11 13.79
CA LYS A 49 -9.11 -21.97 14.10
C LYS A 49 -8.23 -22.80 13.15
N TYR A 50 -8.73 -23.96 12.72
CA TYR A 50 -8.00 -24.90 11.85
C TYR A 50 -8.82 -25.41 10.65
N PRO A 51 -9.08 -24.56 9.63
CA PRO A 51 -9.91 -24.93 8.48
C PRO A 51 -9.28 -26.04 7.62
N THR A 52 -7.97 -25.98 7.40
CA THR A 52 -7.23 -26.99 6.62
C THR A 52 -7.13 -28.31 7.37
N LEU A 53 -6.89 -28.27 8.69
CA LEU A 53 -6.85 -29.47 9.52
C LEU A 53 -8.22 -30.16 9.57
N SER A 54 -9.32 -29.38 9.60
CA SER A 54 -10.68 -29.92 9.51
C SER A 54 -10.90 -30.75 8.26
N LYS A 55 -10.45 -30.25 7.10
CA LYS A 55 -10.55 -30.99 5.83
C LYS A 55 -9.74 -32.28 5.86
N ILE A 56 -8.51 -32.23 6.38
CA ILE A 56 -7.63 -33.39 6.47
C ILE A 56 -8.18 -34.44 7.44
N VAL A 57 -8.55 -34.04 8.66
CA VAL A 57 -9.10 -34.94 9.68
C VAL A 57 -10.42 -35.56 9.23
N LYS A 58 -11.31 -34.77 8.62
CA LYS A 58 -12.53 -35.31 8.01
C LYS A 58 -12.18 -36.35 6.96
N ASN A 59 -11.30 -36.05 6.00
CA ASN A 59 -10.92 -37.04 4.99
C ASN A 59 -10.28 -38.29 5.59
N ILE A 60 -9.48 -38.17 6.65
CA ILE A 60 -8.87 -39.32 7.34
C ILE A 60 -9.91 -40.16 8.10
N LEU A 61 -10.88 -39.52 8.75
CA LEU A 61 -11.96 -40.21 9.47
C LEU A 61 -13.05 -40.76 8.53
N PHE A 62 -13.23 -40.16 7.34
CA PHE A 62 -14.12 -40.63 6.28
C PHE A 62 -13.50 -41.73 5.40
N ILE A 63 -12.17 -41.93 5.44
CA ILE A 63 -11.58 -43.16 4.91
C ILE A 63 -12.12 -44.28 5.78
N SER A 64 -13.11 -45.00 5.24
CA SER A 64 -13.71 -46.17 5.86
C SER A 64 -12.61 -47.06 6.43
N HIS A 65 -12.52 -47.13 7.75
CA HIS A 65 -11.84 -48.25 8.38
C HIS A 65 -12.69 -49.46 8.05
N GLY A 66 -12.24 -50.27 7.08
CA GLY A 66 -12.98 -51.35 6.43
C GLY A 66 -13.86 -52.17 7.36
N ASN A 67 -15.13 -51.76 7.48
CA ASN A 67 -16.23 -52.48 8.12
C ASN A 67 -17.44 -52.46 7.19
N SER A 68 -17.19 -52.58 5.88
CA SER A 68 -18.19 -53.09 4.95
C SER A 68 -18.28 -54.59 5.21
N ASP A 69 -19.49 -55.12 5.48
CA ASP A 69 -19.73 -56.55 5.75
C ASP A 69 -19.17 -57.48 4.65
N VAL A 70 -18.88 -56.95 3.46
CA VAL A 70 -18.26 -57.67 2.34
C VAL A 70 -16.78 -57.99 2.57
N GLU A 71 -16.10 -57.37 3.55
CA GLU A 71 -14.67 -57.59 3.85
C GLU A 71 -14.41 -58.52 5.06
N ARG A 72 -15.46 -59.04 5.69
CA ARG A 72 -15.37 -59.92 6.88
C ARG A 72 -14.71 -61.29 6.63
N GLY A 73 -14.33 -61.58 5.38
CA GLY A 73 -13.62 -62.79 4.97
C GLY A 73 -12.09 -62.71 4.98
N PHE A 74 -11.47 -61.57 5.32
CA PHE A 74 -10.00 -61.43 5.30
C PHE A 74 -9.42 -60.94 6.63
N SER A 75 -9.61 -61.73 7.67
CA SER A 75 -8.92 -61.59 8.95
C SER A 75 -7.43 -61.96 8.84
N LEU A 76 -6.58 -61.00 8.44
CA LEU A 76 -5.12 -60.99 8.66
C LEU A 76 -4.63 -59.53 8.70
N PRO A 77 -3.65 -59.16 9.55
CA PRO A 77 -3.23 -57.78 9.77
C PRO A 77 -2.37 -57.28 8.59
N HIS A 78 -3.01 -56.94 7.48
CA HIS A 78 -2.31 -56.44 6.31
C HIS A 78 -2.22 -54.92 6.40
N ARG A 79 -1.02 -54.45 6.74
CA ARG A 79 -0.54 -53.10 6.40
C ARG A 79 -1.04 -52.77 5.00
N VAL A 80 -1.87 -51.74 4.85
CA VAL A 80 -2.22 -51.22 3.52
C VAL A 80 -0.90 -50.87 2.83
N PRO A 81 -0.48 -51.61 1.79
CA PRO A 81 0.80 -51.34 1.18
C PRO A 81 0.69 -49.98 0.52
N ILE A 82 1.49 -49.02 0.99
CA ILE A 82 1.60 -47.71 0.36
C ILE A 82 2.08 -47.98 -1.07
N LYS A 83 1.14 -47.92 -2.03
CA LYS A 83 1.45 -48.13 -3.43
C LYS A 83 2.31 -46.96 -3.90
N ILE A 84 3.29 -47.24 -4.74
CA ILE A 84 4.22 -46.23 -5.26
C ILE A 84 3.48 -45.07 -5.96
N ASP A 85 2.29 -45.33 -6.50
CA ASP A 85 1.46 -44.32 -7.14
C ASP A 85 0.86 -43.30 -6.16
N MET A 86 0.59 -43.70 -4.91
CA MET A 86 0.18 -42.76 -3.85
C MET A 86 1.34 -41.82 -3.49
N ILE A 87 2.57 -42.36 -3.38
CA ILE A 87 3.77 -41.56 -3.12
C ILE A 87 4.00 -40.57 -4.27
N ARG A 88 3.89 -41.03 -5.53
CA ARG A 88 4.03 -40.19 -6.72
C ARG A 88 2.95 -39.10 -6.79
N ALA A 89 1.69 -39.42 -6.46
CA ALA A 89 0.60 -38.44 -6.44
C ALA A 89 0.87 -37.33 -5.42
N VAL A 90 1.27 -37.68 -4.19
CA VAL A 90 1.62 -36.71 -3.14
C VAL A 90 2.83 -35.85 -3.55
N GLN A 91 3.86 -36.47 -4.13
CA GLN A 91 5.04 -35.75 -4.65
C GLN A 91 4.66 -34.76 -5.77
N LYS A 92 3.79 -35.18 -6.69
CA LYS A 92 3.28 -34.31 -7.77
C LYS A 92 2.47 -33.13 -7.21
N SER A 93 1.54 -33.38 -6.28
CA SER A 93 0.77 -32.32 -5.63
C SER A 93 1.66 -31.34 -4.86
N LYS A 94 2.70 -31.83 -4.18
CA LYS A 94 3.68 -30.98 -3.49
C LYS A 94 4.46 -30.09 -4.48
N SER A 95 4.85 -30.63 -5.63
CA SER A 95 5.52 -29.87 -6.69
C SER A 95 4.64 -28.74 -7.22
N VAL A 96 3.38 -29.06 -7.56
CA VAL A 96 2.39 -28.08 -8.05
C VAL A 96 2.15 -26.98 -7.01
N TYR A 97 1.94 -27.36 -5.75
CA TYR A 97 1.76 -26.40 -4.66
C TYR A 97 2.96 -25.46 -4.49
N ASN A 98 4.18 -25.99 -4.51
CA ASN A 98 5.39 -25.18 -4.40
C ASN A 98 5.53 -24.21 -5.58
N GLN A 99 5.20 -24.65 -6.79
CA GLN A 99 5.22 -23.80 -7.98
C GLN A 99 4.18 -22.67 -7.90
N GLU A 100 2.98 -22.97 -7.40
CA GLU A 100 1.93 -21.98 -7.17
C GLU A 100 2.31 -20.97 -6.06
N GLN A 101 2.95 -21.42 -4.99
CA GLN A 101 3.46 -20.52 -3.95
C GLN A 101 4.53 -19.56 -4.49
N LEU A 102 5.41 -20.05 -5.38
CA LEU A 102 6.41 -19.21 -6.03
C LEU A 102 5.78 -18.18 -6.97
N SER A 103 4.75 -18.58 -7.74
CA SER A 103 4.05 -17.66 -8.63
C SER A 103 3.30 -16.58 -7.84
N LEU A 104 2.58 -16.96 -6.78
CA LEU A 104 1.89 -16.03 -5.88
C LEU A 104 2.86 -15.04 -5.22
N LYS A 105 4.01 -15.52 -4.73
CA LYS A 105 5.04 -14.64 -4.15
C LYS A 105 5.57 -13.64 -5.19
N SER A 106 5.81 -14.10 -6.42
CA SER A 106 6.29 -13.23 -7.49
C SER A 106 5.24 -12.18 -7.93
N LEU A 107 3.95 -12.51 -7.83
CA LEU A 107 2.85 -11.58 -8.08
C LEU A 107 2.77 -10.53 -6.97
N ALA A 108 2.82 -10.95 -5.70
CA ALA A 108 2.84 -10.04 -4.55
C ALA A 108 4.04 -9.06 -4.61
N ASP A 109 5.23 -9.55 -4.98
CA ASP A 109 6.41 -8.71 -5.15
C ASP A 109 6.26 -7.69 -6.29
N ARG A 110 5.58 -8.07 -7.39
CA ARG A 110 5.27 -7.17 -8.51
C ARG A 110 4.25 -6.11 -8.11
N GLU A 111 3.19 -6.49 -7.38
CA GLU A 111 2.17 -5.57 -6.87
C GLU A 111 2.79 -4.56 -5.90
N LYS A 112 3.61 -5.02 -4.95
CA LYS A 112 4.32 -4.14 -4.03
C LYS A 112 5.20 -3.14 -4.77
N LYS A 113 6.05 -3.60 -5.70
CA LYS A 113 6.88 -2.71 -6.54
C LYS A 113 6.06 -1.71 -7.36
N GLN A 114 4.86 -2.08 -7.80
CA GLN A 114 3.97 -1.16 -8.50
C GLN A 114 3.36 -0.13 -7.55
N SER A 115 2.95 -0.54 -6.35
CA SER A 115 2.45 0.33 -5.29
C SER A 115 3.50 1.36 -4.89
N ASP A 116 4.73 0.92 -4.58
CA ASP A 116 5.83 1.79 -4.17
C ASP A 116 6.15 2.85 -5.27
N LYS A 117 6.12 2.44 -6.55
CA LYS A 117 6.29 3.36 -7.68
C LYS A 117 5.13 4.35 -7.81
N HIS A 118 3.90 3.92 -7.55
CA HIS A 118 2.73 4.79 -7.58
C HIS A 118 2.76 5.80 -6.44
N GLU A 119 3.18 5.39 -5.25
CA GLU A 119 3.36 6.27 -4.10
C GLU A 119 4.44 7.32 -4.39
N HIS A 120 5.60 6.90 -4.89
CA HIS A 120 6.69 7.82 -5.22
C HIS A 120 6.30 8.88 -6.27
N THR A 121 5.61 8.46 -7.34
CA THR A 121 5.13 9.40 -8.37
C THR A 121 4.06 10.36 -7.84
N ASN A 122 3.22 9.91 -6.91
CA ASN A 122 2.22 10.76 -6.28
C ASN A 122 2.87 11.78 -5.32
N GLU A 123 3.88 11.38 -4.57
CA GLU A 123 4.66 12.29 -3.73
C GLU A 123 5.39 13.35 -4.54
N GLU A 124 6.03 12.95 -5.65
CA GLU A 124 6.70 13.88 -6.56
C GLU A 124 5.70 14.92 -7.11
N MET A 125 4.51 14.47 -7.54
CA MET A 125 3.44 15.35 -8.01
C MET A 125 3.00 16.36 -6.94
N LYS A 126 2.83 15.90 -5.70
CA LYS A 126 2.46 16.76 -4.56
C LYS A 126 3.52 17.82 -4.29
N LYS A 127 4.80 17.46 -4.36
CA LYS A 127 5.93 18.40 -4.21
C LYS A 127 5.94 19.45 -5.32
N LEU A 128 5.70 19.05 -6.58
CA LEU A 128 5.64 19.97 -7.71
C LEU A 128 4.50 20.98 -7.56
N ILE A 129 3.30 20.51 -7.20
CA ILE A 129 2.13 21.38 -6.96
C ILE A 129 2.40 22.36 -5.81
N GLY A 130 2.99 21.88 -4.71
CA GLY A 130 3.36 22.74 -3.57
C GLY A 130 4.30 23.87 -3.98
N ARG A 131 5.36 23.54 -4.74
CA ARG A 131 6.32 24.54 -5.23
C ARG A 131 5.70 25.51 -6.22
N GLU A 132 4.84 25.04 -7.12
CA GLU A 132 4.12 25.89 -8.08
C GLU A 132 3.24 26.92 -7.36
N ASN A 133 2.46 26.50 -6.36
CA ASN A 133 1.62 27.40 -5.57
C ASN A 133 2.44 28.45 -4.81
N GLN A 134 3.59 28.06 -4.27
CA GLN A 134 4.50 29.00 -3.61
C GLN A 134 5.01 30.06 -4.59
N LEU A 135 5.49 29.65 -5.77
CA LEU A 135 5.97 30.58 -6.79
C LEU A 135 4.86 31.50 -7.32
N LEU A 136 3.64 30.98 -7.52
CA LEU A 136 2.47 31.79 -7.90
C LEU A 136 2.15 32.86 -6.85
N SER A 137 2.24 32.51 -5.55
CA SER A 137 2.03 33.48 -4.46
C SER A 137 3.09 34.58 -4.46
N THR A 138 4.35 34.22 -4.67
CA THR A 138 5.47 35.17 -4.76
C THR A 138 5.32 36.06 -5.99
N GLN A 139 4.95 35.49 -7.14
CA GLN A 139 4.72 36.22 -8.39
C GLN A 139 3.62 37.28 -8.21
N LYS A 140 2.50 36.90 -7.57
CA LYS A 140 1.42 37.83 -7.27
C LYS A 140 1.89 38.97 -6.37
N GLY A 141 2.61 38.65 -5.30
CA GLY A 141 3.16 39.65 -4.39
C GLY A 141 4.15 40.62 -5.05
N LEU A 142 4.99 40.11 -5.97
CA LEU A 142 5.91 40.95 -6.74
C LEU A 142 5.18 41.83 -7.76
N HIS A 143 4.13 41.33 -8.41
CA HIS A 143 3.28 42.16 -9.27
C HIS A 143 2.61 43.29 -8.50
N ASP A 144 2.10 43.02 -7.30
CA ASP A 144 1.50 44.05 -6.44
C ASP A 144 2.54 45.11 -6.04
N LYS A 145 3.77 44.70 -5.72
CA LYS A 145 4.89 45.62 -5.44
C LYS A 145 5.28 46.43 -6.66
N GLN A 146 5.39 45.80 -7.84
CA GLN A 146 5.71 46.46 -9.10
C GLN A 146 4.68 47.54 -9.42
N LYS A 147 3.38 47.21 -9.31
CA LYS A 147 2.28 48.14 -9.56
C LYS A 147 2.32 49.34 -8.62
N LYS A 148 2.60 49.11 -7.33
CA LYS A 148 2.77 50.19 -6.34
C LYS A 148 3.97 51.09 -6.67
N ALA A 149 5.11 50.49 -7.00
CA ALA A 149 6.31 51.25 -7.38
C ALA A 149 6.09 52.09 -8.63
N GLN A 150 5.42 51.56 -9.65
CA GLN A 150 5.05 52.30 -10.86
C GLN A 150 4.10 53.47 -10.58
N LEU A 151 3.14 53.30 -9.67
CA LEU A 151 2.27 54.40 -9.25
C LEU A 151 3.05 55.52 -8.57
N LEU A 152 3.94 55.18 -7.63
CA LEU A 152 4.80 56.16 -6.95
C LEU A 152 5.74 56.89 -7.93
N VAL A 153 6.30 56.18 -8.90
CA VAL A 153 7.09 56.80 -9.98
C VAL A 153 6.23 57.75 -10.81
N GLY A 154 4.99 57.38 -11.12
CA GLY A 154 4.04 58.22 -11.85
C GLY A 154 3.69 59.51 -11.09
N GLU A 155 3.40 59.40 -9.79
CA GLU A 155 3.16 60.54 -8.90
C GLU A 155 4.40 61.43 -8.78
N GLY A 156 5.58 60.83 -8.60
CA GLY A 156 6.85 61.56 -8.59
C GLY A 156 7.07 62.35 -9.88
N ARG A 157 6.75 61.78 -11.04
CA ARG A 157 6.84 62.50 -12.33
C ARG A 157 5.90 63.71 -12.41
N GLN A 158 4.70 63.61 -11.83
CA GLN A 158 3.78 64.75 -11.75
C GLN A 158 4.30 65.85 -10.81
N GLN A 159 4.86 65.46 -9.65
CA GLN A 159 5.49 66.40 -8.72
C GLN A 159 6.69 67.10 -9.36
N LEU A 160 7.51 66.36 -10.11
CA LEU A 160 8.63 66.93 -10.85
C LEU A 160 8.17 67.98 -11.87
N ASP A 161 7.13 67.70 -12.66
CA ASP A 161 6.57 68.65 -13.62
C ASP A 161 6.06 69.93 -12.93
N ASN A 162 5.45 69.80 -11.75
CA ASN A 162 5.00 70.94 -10.95
C ASN A 162 6.16 71.75 -10.37
N ALA A 163 7.19 71.10 -9.82
CA ALA A 163 8.38 71.76 -9.28
C ALA A 163 9.14 72.52 -10.38
N LEU A 164 9.27 71.93 -11.57
CA LEU A 164 9.86 72.59 -12.74
C LEU A 164 9.07 73.82 -13.19
N LYS A 165 7.72 73.77 -13.16
CA LYS A 165 6.87 74.93 -13.45
C LYS A 165 7.00 76.04 -12.41
N GLN A 166 7.23 75.69 -11.15
CA GLN A 166 7.44 76.63 -10.04
C GLN A 166 8.89 77.14 -9.94
N ALA A 167 9.78 76.66 -10.81
CA ALA A 167 11.22 76.93 -10.78
C ALA A 167 11.91 76.54 -9.46
N ASP A 168 11.35 75.57 -8.71
CA ASP A 168 12.00 74.99 -7.54
C ASP A 168 12.98 73.89 -7.96
N ILE A 169 14.22 74.29 -8.17
CA ILE A 169 15.29 73.41 -8.66
C ILE A 169 15.69 72.37 -7.60
N ILE A 170 15.60 72.70 -6.32
CA ILE A 170 16.02 71.80 -5.23
C ILE A 170 15.00 70.66 -5.10
N ASP A 171 13.72 70.99 -5.12
CA ASP A 171 12.66 69.98 -5.08
C ASP A 171 12.66 69.11 -6.34
N ALA A 172 12.84 69.73 -7.52
CA ALA A 172 12.98 69.00 -8.79
C ALA A 172 14.16 68.01 -8.78
N GLN A 173 15.32 68.38 -8.25
CA GLN A 173 16.48 67.48 -8.13
C GLN A 173 16.20 66.30 -7.18
N THR A 174 15.55 66.58 -6.05
CA THR A 174 15.21 65.58 -5.04
C THR A 174 14.23 64.55 -5.60
N VAL A 175 13.15 65.02 -6.24
CA VAL A 175 12.14 64.16 -6.86
C VAL A 175 12.73 63.35 -8.03
N ASN A 176 13.60 63.96 -8.84
CA ASN A 176 14.25 63.23 -9.95
C ASN A 176 15.15 62.09 -9.46
N ALA A 177 15.89 62.28 -8.36
CA ALA A 177 16.66 61.22 -7.73
C ALA A 177 15.77 60.08 -7.20
N LEU A 178 14.62 60.41 -6.60
CA LEU A 178 13.63 59.43 -6.13
C LEU A 178 12.99 58.64 -7.29
N ILE A 179 12.68 59.31 -8.40
CA ILE A 179 12.18 58.66 -9.62
C ILE A 179 13.22 57.67 -10.16
N GLY A 180 14.49 58.07 -10.23
CA GLY A 180 15.58 57.21 -10.68
C GLY A 180 15.73 55.94 -9.82
N ALA A 181 15.70 56.09 -8.49
CA ALA A 181 15.70 54.95 -7.57
C ALA A 181 14.45 54.07 -7.72
N GLY A 182 13.28 54.67 -7.96
CA GLY A 182 12.04 53.95 -8.22
C GLY A 182 12.07 53.13 -9.52
N ASP A 183 12.59 53.71 -10.60
CA ASP A 183 12.75 53.05 -11.89
C ASP A 183 13.75 51.87 -11.79
N GLU A 184 14.84 52.03 -11.03
CA GLU A 184 15.77 50.93 -10.74
C GLU A 184 15.10 49.81 -9.93
N GLN A 185 14.29 50.14 -8.94
CA GLN A 185 13.55 49.15 -8.16
C GLN A 185 12.50 48.41 -9.01
N VAL A 186 11.79 49.10 -9.90
CA VAL A 186 10.87 48.47 -10.86
C VAL A 186 11.61 47.51 -11.78
N LYS A 187 12.83 47.85 -12.21
CA LYS A 187 13.68 46.98 -13.03
C LYS A 187 14.08 45.72 -12.26
N LEU A 188 14.57 45.85 -11.03
CA LEU A 188 14.93 44.71 -10.18
C LEU A 188 13.75 43.75 -9.94
N ILE A 189 12.56 44.30 -9.66
CA ILE A 189 11.34 43.48 -9.50
C ILE A 189 10.97 42.77 -10.81
N SER A 190 11.14 43.44 -11.95
CA SER A 190 10.86 42.85 -13.26
C SER A 190 11.81 41.69 -13.58
N ASP A 191 13.09 41.82 -13.23
CA ASP A 191 14.09 40.75 -13.39
C ASP A 191 13.77 39.53 -12.50
N GLU A 192 13.32 39.76 -11.26
CA GLU A 192 12.86 38.68 -10.37
C GLU A 192 11.59 38.00 -10.91
N LEU A 193 10.62 38.77 -11.41
CA LEU A 193 9.41 38.24 -12.03
C LEU A 193 9.74 37.36 -13.24
N PHE A 194 10.72 37.76 -14.05
CA PHE A 194 11.18 36.96 -15.19
C PHE A 194 11.76 35.61 -14.72
N LYS A 195 12.62 35.61 -13.70
CA LYS A 195 13.20 34.38 -13.13
C LYS A 195 12.12 33.44 -12.59
N ILE A 196 11.15 33.98 -11.85
CA ILE A 196 10.04 33.19 -11.30
C ILE A 196 9.16 32.61 -12.41
N THR A 197 8.92 33.38 -13.47
CA THR A 197 8.12 32.94 -14.62
C THR A 197 8.81 31.79 -15.37
N ASP A 198 10.13 31.86 -15.57
CA ASP A 198 10.92 30.77 -16.15
C ASP A 198 10.91 29.51 -15.26
N GLU A 199 11.04 29.66 -13.94
CA GLU A 199 10.90 28.54 -13.00
C GLU A 199 9.51 27.91 -13.03
N LEU A 200 8.44 28.71 -13.06
CA LEU A 200 7.07 28.24 -13.17
C LEU A 200 6.87 27.42 -14.45
N LEU A 201 7.38 27.90 -15.59
CA LEU A 201 7.29 27.19 -16.86
C LEU A 201 8.00 25.82 -16.79
N LYS A 202 9.20 25.78 -16.19
CA LYS A 202 9.96 24.53 -15.98
C LYS A 202 9.17 23.54 -15.11
N ILE A 203 8.54 24.01 -14.04
CA ILE A 203 7.73 23.15 -13.14
C ILE A 203 6.48 22.65 -13.85
N GLN A 204 5.77 23.51 -14.58
CA GLN A 204 4.57 23.13 -15.33
C GLN A 204 4.87 22.09 -16.40
N ASN A 205 5.99 22.23 -17.11
CA ASN A 205 6.45 21.23 -18.07
C ASN A 205 6.77 19.90 -17.41
N LYS A 206 7.49 19.90 -16.27
CA LYS A 206 7.74 18.68 -15.49
C LYS A 206 6.44 18.03 -15.04
N ARG A 207 5.49 18.81 -14.53
CA ARG A 207 4.17 18.32 -14.10
C ARG A 207 3.40 17.66 -15.24
N LYS A 208 3.40 18.26 -16.43
CA LYS A 208 2.76 17.72 -17.64
C LYS A 208 3.38 16.38 -18.05
N ASN A 209 4.70 16.25 -17.95
CA ASN A 209 5.41 15.00 -18.25
C ASN A 209 5.09 13.88 -17.26
N VAL A 210 4.99 14.19 -15.97
CA VAL A 210 4.57 13.20 -14.95
C VAL A 210 3.13 12.76 -15.18
N LEU A 211 2.22 13.70 -15.48
CA LEU A 211 0.82 13.43 -15.80
C LEU A 211 0.65 12.50 -17.01
N SER A 212 1.35 12.78 -18.11
CA SER A 212 1.28 11.95 -19.32
C SER A 212 1.79 10.53 -19.06
N HIS A 213 2.84 10.38 -18.23
CA HIS A 213 3.37 9.08 -17.84
C HIS A 213 2.34 8.26 -17.03
N VAL A 214 1.62 8.92 -16.11
CA VAL A 214 0.56 8.29 -15.31
C VAL A 214 -0.64 7.89 -16.19
N GLN A 215 -1.07 8.75 -17.12
CA GLN A 215 -2.20 8.48 -18.01
C GLN A 215 -1.92 7.34 -18.99
N ASN A 216 -0.75 7.35 -19.64
CA ASN A 216 -0.33 6.27 -20.54
C ASN A 216 -0.26 4.91 -19.84
N LYS A 217 0.14 4.89 -18.56
CA LYS A 217 0.21 3.66 -17.77
C LYS A 217 -1.19 3.14 -17.40
N LYS A 218 -2.13 4.04 -17.05
CA LYS A 218 -3.54 3.66 -16.82
C LYS A 218 -4.18 3.07 -18.08
N GLN A 219 -3.95 3.69 -19.24
CA GLN A 219 -4.47 3.17 -20.51
C GLN A 219 -3.93 1.78 -20.83
N LYS A 220 -2.62 1.52 -20.68
CA LYS A 220 -2.04 0.18 -20.87
C LYS A 220 -2.66 -0.89 -19.96
N MET A 221 -2.96 -0.55 -18.70
CA MET A 221 -3.60 -1.47 -17.76
C MET A 221 -5.05 -1.79 -18.16
N THR A 222 -5.80 -0.80 -18.67
CA THR A 222 -7.17 -1.02 -19.15
C THR A 222 -7.22 -1.85 -20.44
N THR A 223 -6.27 -1.67 -21.36
CA THR A 223 -6.23 -2.48 -22.60
C THR A 223 -5.89 -3.94 -22.30
N THR A 224 -4.96 -4.19 -21.37
CA THR A 224 -4.55 -5.56 -21.00
C THR A 224 -5.65 -6.31 -20.23
N ALA A 225 -6.56 -5.57 -19.57
CA ALA A 225 -7.72 -6.15 -18.90
C ALA A 225 -8.81 -6.55 -19.90
N ASN A 226 -9.01 -5.78 -20.97
CA ASN A 226 -9.98 -6.09 -22.03
C ASN A 226 -9.53 -7.26 -22.93
N ASP A 227 -8.23 -7.49 -23.12
CA ASP A 227 -7.72 -8.63 -23.90
C ASP A 227 -7.78 -9.98 -23.14
N ARG A 228 -8.25 -10.00 -21.89
CA ARG A 228 -8.35 -11.20 -21.03
C ARG A 228 -9.78 -11.68 -20.79
N PHE A 229 -10.76 -11.09 -21.45
CA PHE A 229 -12.16 -11.55 -21.50
C PHE A 229 -12.54 -11.89 -22.93
#